data_AF-A0A966PVN2-F1
#
_entry.id   AF-A0A966PVN2-F1
#
_cell.length_a   1.000
_cell.length_b   1.000
_cell.length_c   1.000
_cell.angle_alpha   90.00
_cell.angle_beta   90.00
_cell.angle_gamma   90.00
#
_symmetry.space_group_name_H-M   'P 1'
#
loop_
_entity.id
_entity.type
_entity.pdbx_description
1 polymer ?
#
loop_
_entity_poly.entity_id
_entity_poly.type
_entity_poly.pdbx_seq_one_letter_code
_entity_poly.pdbx_strand_id
1 'polypeptide(L)'
;MAFDCICVDFQNSKENLNTIKQRMPHAKIIPFVQSYMEILKSLVNDARTSHVWMISSLIDYSTFDFDYIPEQHQDQQIHVWHNEEQKEGDTMLIPCAEFLQQAEQLKFLRDFKNINYHSTVLNYSSWPMKSFEFDTLVEQVASQQELYVNYYHYYHYYNCYHYDHNPITNYMPSFWEDIKLYCLDENRLNLLVPRFPIKKELYEYSPKLLLKNKSTPVHFDIVFIHNNESQHEENYQALLSAIKDKPNQIKIVAGVQGRNQAYKTAAKISDTEYFYAVFAKIKTNLNFGFDFVPDTLKSPRHYIFDCYNPVIDYTYGHQAIILYNKKMVLENTGTGLDFTLSQQHDHVKLLSAETNFYCDPLVAYRTAFREVVKLLYAQKICPTVEGNHILLKWYTESNMQNASYVRDAYTDAVDFVNKYSADFEKLFQSYEWEFVDNLYQQRYN
;
A
#
# COMPACT_ATOMS: atom_id res chain seq x y z
N MET A 1 -0.18 -51.32 -4.72
CA MET A 1 -0.63 -49.97 -5.12
C MET A 1 -1.55 -50.12 -6.30
N ALA A 2 -2.77 -49.61 -6.19
CA ALA A 2 -3.80 -49.76 -7.22
C ALA A 2 -3.62 -48.77 -8.40
N PHE A 3 -3.03 -47.60 -8.13
CA PHE A 3 -2.93 -46.49 -9.08
C PHE A 3 -1.52 -45.89 -9.14
N ASP A 4 -1.14 -45.37 -10.30
CA ASP A 4 0.04 -44.54 -10.47
C ASP A 4 -0.08 -43.26 -9.61
N CYS A 5 1.07 -42.64 -9.29
CA CYS A 5 1.12 -41.46 -8.43
C CYS A 5 2.07 -40.41 -9.02
N ILE A 6 1.61 -39.17 -9.03
CA ILE A 6 2.35 -37.96 -9.38
C ILE A 6 2.44 -37.11 -8.11
N CYS A 7 3.66 -36.78 -7.70
CA CYS A 7 3.90 -35.86 -6.61
C CYS A 7 4.39 -34.53 -7.17
N VAL A 8 3.66 -33.46 -6.88
CA VAL A 8 4.04 -32.09 -7.21
C VAL A 8 4.88 -31.53 -6.07
N ASP A 9 6.16 -31.28 -6.35
CA ASP A 9 7.13 -30.77 -5.41
C ASP A 9 7.19 -29.24 -5.47
N PHE A 10 6.75 -28.61 -4.38
CA PHE A 10 6.78 -27.17 -4.13
C PHE A 10 8.11 -26.71 -3.51
N GLN A 11 9.04 -27.64 -3.24
CA GLN A 11 10.34 -27.38 -2.62
C GLN A 11 10.25 -26.76 -1.22
N ASN A 12 9.13 -27.00 -0.53
CA ASN A 12 8.78 -26.43 0.77
C ASN A 12 9.24 -27.30 1.96
N SER A 13 9.17 -28.64 1.82
CA SER A 13 9.42 -29.58 2.92
C SER A 13 10.14 -30.83 2.43
N LYS A 14 11.41 -30.98 2.84
CA LYS A 14 12.19 -32.20 2.57
C LYS A 14 11.64 -33.41 3.33
N GLU A 15 11.04 -33.18 4.50
CA GLU A 15 10.46 -34.22 5.34
C GLU A 15 9.25 -34.86 4.67
N ASN A 16 8.27 -34.06 4.23
CA ASN A 16 7.10 -34.55 3.51
C ASN A 16 7.51 -35.31 2.25
N LEU A 17 8.49 -34.78 1.50
CA LEU A 17 9.00 -35.44 0.30
C LEU A 17 9.62 -36.82 0.62
N ASN A 18 10.31 -36.96 1.75
CA ASN A 18 10.84 -38.24 2.20
C ASN A 18 9.73 -39.20 2.60
N THR A 19 8.71 -38.74 3.33
CA THR A 19 7.51 -39.51 3.68
C THR A 19 6.80 -40.02 2.42
N ILE A 20 6.62 -39.17 1.41
CA ILE A 20 6.03 -39.55 0.12
C ILE A 20 6.87 -40.61 -0.58
N LYS A 21 8.20 -40.44 -0.66
CA LYS A 21 9.10 -41.46 -1.25
C LYS A 21 9.05 -42.81 -0.54
N GLN A 22 8.83 -42.81 0.78
CA GLN A 22 8.70 -44.05 1.56
C GLN A 22 7.35 -44.72 1.32
N ARG A 23 6.25 -43.97 1.34
CA ARG A 23 4.88 -44.51 1.18
C ARG A 23 4.52 -44.83 -0.27
N MET A 24 5.04 -44.05 -1.22
CA MET A 24 4.81 -44.17 -2.65
C MET A 24 6.15 -44.25 -3.41
N PRO A 25 6.90 -45.37 -3.34
CA PRO A 25 8.25 -45.50 -3.91
C PRO A 25 8.33 -45.31 -5.44
N HIS A 26 7.20 -45.45 -6.13
CA HIS A 26 7.09 -45.29 -7.58
C HIS A 26 6.44 -43.97 -8.00
N ALA A 27 6.21 -43.04 -7.06
CA ALA A 27 5.65 -41.73 -7.39
C ALA A 27 6.59 -40.95 -8.32
N LYS A 28 6.03 -40.41 -9.40
CA LYS A 28 6.73 -39.49 -10.30
C LYS A 28 6.76 -38.11 -9.63
N ILE A 29 7.93 -37.72 -9.13
CA ILE A 29 8.14 -36.42 -8.49
C ILE A 29 8.52 -35.39 -9.54
N ILE A 30 7.76 -34.30 -9.61
CA ILE A 30 7.98 -33.19 -10.54
C ILE A 30 7.85 -31.84 -9.83
N PRO A 31 8.60 -30.80 -10.25
CA PRO A 31 8.42 -29.47 -9.67
C PRO A 31 7.05 -28.89 -10.03
N PHE A 32 6.50 -28.04 -9.16
CA PHE A 32 5.33 -27.24 -9.50
C PHE A 32 5.62 -26.29 -10.67
N VAL A 33 4.73 -26.30 -11.67
CA VAL A 33 4.80 -25.44 -12.86
C VAL A 33 3.40 -24.92 -13.17
N GLN A 34 3.24 -23.59 -13.14
CA GLN A 34 2.02 -22.84 -13.47
C GLN A 34 0.77 -23.20 -12.65
N SER A 35 0.18 -24.38 -12.85
CA SER A 35 -1.03 -24.87 -12.16
C SER A 35 -1.09 -26.40 -12.16
N TYR A 36 -1.98 -26.96 -11.34
CA TYR A 36 -2.27 -28.39 -11.38
C TYR A 36 -2.86 -28.85 -12.72
N MET A 37 -3.65 -28.01 -13.39
CA MET A 37 -4.24 -28.33 -14.69
C MET A 37 -3.17 -28.62 -15.74
N GLU A 38 -2.15 -27.77 -15.82
CA GLU A 38 -1.06 -27.91 -16.81
C GLU A 38 -0.21 -29.16 -16.53
N ILE A 39 0.05 -29.43 -15.25
CA ILE A 39 0.72 -30.66 -14.83
C ILE A 39 -0.09 -31.89 -15.25
N LEU A 40 -1.40 -31.92 -14.96
CA LEU A 40 -2.26 -33.05 -15.30
C LEU A 40 -2.34 -33.26 -16.82
N LYS A 41 -2.54 -32.20 -17.62
CA LYS A 41 -2.54 -32.28 -19.09
C LYS A 41 -1.26 -32.91 -19.62
N SER A 42 -0.11 -32.58 -19.02
CA SER A 42 1.19 -33.11 -19.46
C SER A 42 1.47 -34.56 -19.04
N LEU A 43 0.85 -35.06 -17.96
CA LEU A 43 1.24 -36.33 -17.35
C LEU A 43 0.16 -37.43 -17.36
N VAL A 44 -1.12 -37.09 -17.45
CA VAL A 44 -2.21 -38.08 -17.38
C VAL A 44 -2.17 -39.04 -18.58
N ASN A 45 -1.74 -38.58 -19.76
CA ASN A 45 -1.62 -39.42 -20.95
C ASN A 45 -0.54 -40.53 -20.82
N ASP A 46 0.42 -40.36 -19.90
CA ASP A 46 1.48 -41.34 -19.61
C ASP A 46 1.08 -42.35 -18.52
N ALA A 47 -0.09 -42.19 -17.90
CA ALA A 47 -0.55 -43.07 -16.83
C ALA A 47 -0.83 -44.49 -17.34
N ARG A 48 -0.41 -45.50 -16.57
CA ARG A 48 -0.60 -46.93 -16.88
C ARG A 48 -1.84 -47.52 -16.21
N THR A 49 -2.42 -46.78 -15.28
CA THR A 49 -3.61 -47.15 -14.51
C THR A 49 -4.82 -46.29 -14.90
N SER A 50 -6.03 -46.79 -14.63
CA SER A 50 -7.28 -46.06 -14.95
C SER A 50 -7.41 -44.73 -14.23
N HIS A 51 -6.81 -44.64 -13.04
CA HIS A 51 -6.72 -43.42 -12.25
C HIS A 51 -5.27 -43.10 -11.93
N VAL A 52 -5.01 -41.83 -11.61
CA VAL A 52 -3.72 -41.37 -11.10
C VAL A 52 -3.92 -40.51 -9.86
N TRP A 53 -3.13 -40.78 -8.83
CA TRP A 53 -3.01 -39.89 -7.69
C TRP A 53 -2.18 -38.67 -8.08
N MET A 54 -2.70 -37.48 -7.82
CA MET A 54 -1.91 -36.24 -7.80
C MET A 54 -1.87 -35.71 -6.37
N ILE A 55 -0.67 -35.64 -5.83
CA ILE A 55 -0.40 -35.23 -4.44
C ILE A 55 0.63 -34.12 -4.39
N SER A 56 0.71 -33.43 -3.25
CA SER A 56 1.57 -32.26 -3.08
C SER A 56 2.59 -32.44 -1.95
N SER A 57 3.83 -32.01 -2.16
CA SER A 57 4.84 -31.96 -1.10
C SER A 57 4.48 -30.99 0.05
N LEU A 58 3.42 -30.19 -0.11
CA LEU A 58 2.87 -29.33 0.95
C LEU A 58 2.26 -30.13 2.10
N ILE A 59 1.85 -31.38 1.89
CA ILE A 59 1.08 -32.15 2.87
C ILE A 59 1.93 -33.30 3.46
N ASP A 60 1.82 -33.51 4.77
CA ASP A 60 2.29 -34.75 5.40
C ASP A 60 1.29 -35.88 5.16
N TYR A 61 1.69 -36.86 4.36
CA TYR A 61 0.91 -38.05 4.06
C TYR A 61 1.26 -39.24 4.96
N SER A 62 1.87 -39.06 6.13
CA SER A 62 2.22 -40.16 7.04
C SER A 62 1.03 -41.07 7.38
N THR A 63 -0.17 -40.51 7.53
CA THR A 63 -1.39 -41.23 7.92
C THR A 63 -2.47 -41.31 6.83
N PHE A 64 -2.23 -40.77 5.63
CA PHE A 64 -3.24 -40.72 4.56
C PHE A 64 -3.54 -42.11 3.98
N ASP A 65 -4.79 -42.37 3.62
CA ASP A 65 -5.20 -43.64 3.01
C ASP A 65 -5.13 -43.58 1.47
N PHE A 66 -4.16 -44.28 0.90
CA PHE A 66 -3.97 -44.38 -0.56
C PHE A 66 -4.67 -45.60 -1.17
N ASP A 67 -5.33 -46.44 -0.36
CA ASP A 67 -6.03 -47.64 -0.81
C ASP A 67 -7.50 -47.35 -1.18
N TYR A 68 -7.90 -46.08 -1.20
CA TYR A 68 -9.21 -45.65 -1.68
C TYR A 68 -9.45 -46.07 -3.14
N ILE A 69 -10.58 -46.73 -3.39
CA ILE A 69 -11.05 -47.13 -4.71
C ILE A 69 -12.46 -46.52 -4.90
N PRO A 70 -12.68 -45.72 -5.94
CA PRO A 70 -14.02 -45.19 -6.25
C PRO A 70 -15.06 -46.29 -6.41
N GLU A 71 -16.28 -46.05 -5.93
CA GLU A 71 -17.42 -46.89 -6.29
C GLU A 71 -17.74 -46.73 -7.79
N GLN A 72 -18.37 -47.75 -8.39
CA GLN A 72 -18.65 -47.78 -9.83
C GLN A 72 -19.39 -46.54 -10.35
N HIS A 73 -20.27 -45.94 -9.54
CA HIS A 73 -21.03 -44.75 -9.92
C HIS A 73 -20.25 -43.43 -9.75
N GLN A 74 -19.06 -43.48 -9.14
CA GLN A 74 -18.16 -42.37 -8.88
C GLN A 74 -16.85 -42.48 -9.68
N ASP A 75 -16.62 -43.59 -10.38
CA ASP A 75 -15.39 -43.91 -11.13
C ASP A 75 -14.98 -42.85 -12.18
N GLN A 76 -15.93 -42.06 -12.67
CA GLN A 76 -15.66 -40.97 -13.63
C GLN A 76 -15.51 -39.59 -12.96
N GLN A 77 -15.49 -39.52 -11.63
CA GLN A 77 -15.39 -38.28 -10.87
C GLN A 77 -13.93 -38.02 -10.47
N ILE A 78 -13.52 -36.75 -10.47
CA ILE A 78 -12.30 -36.37 -9.73
C ILE A 78 -12.63 -36.44 -8.25
N HIS A 79 -11.87 -37.22 -7.48
CA HIS A 79 -11.98 -37.21 -6.02
C HIS A 79 -10.94 -36.27 -5.43
N VAL A 80 -11.35 -35.36 -4.56
CA VAL A 80 -10.49 -34.32 -3.97
C VAL A 80 -10.56 -34.41 -2.45
N TRP A 81 -9.41 -34.56 -1.80
CA TRP A 81 -9.30 -34.46 -0.34
C TRP A 81 -8.87 -33.06 0.04
N HIS A 82 -9.61 -32.43 0.95
CA HIS A 82 -9.45 -31.02 1.25
C HIS A 82 -9.70 -30.69 2.73
N ASN A 83 -9.07 -29.60 3.20
CA ASN A 83 -9.35 -29.01 4.51
C ASN A 83 -10.57 -28.09 4.45
N GLU A 84 -11.19 -27.78 5.59
CA GLU A 84 -12.39 -26.92 5.65
C GLU A 84 -12.19 -25.54 5.01
N GLU A 85 -10.98 -24.98 5.10
CA GLU A 85 -10.67 -23.63 4.64
C GLU A 85 -10.47 -23.50 3.12
N GLN A 86 -10.09 -24.58 2.43
CA GLN A 86 -9.78 -24.58 1.00
C GLN A 86 -10.36 -25.83 0.35
N LYS A 87 -11.48 -25.70 -0.38
CA LYS A 87 -12.12 -26.83 -1.09
C LYS A 87 -11.32 -27.33 -2.28
N GLU A 88 -10.49 -26.47 -2.86
CA GLU A 88 -9.59 -26.84 -3.95
C GLU A 88 -8.33 -27.48 -3.40
N GLY A 89 -8.50 -28.69 -2.86
CA GLY A 89 -7.43 -29.43 -2.21
C GLY A 89 -6.29 -29.80 -3.15
N ASP A 90 -5.16 -30.14 -2.54
CA ASP A 90 -3.91 -30.49 -3.22
C ASP A 90 -3.70 -32.01 -3.33
N THR A 91 -4.71 -32.80 -2.93
CA THR A 91 -4.70 -34.26 -2.97
C THR A 91 -5.88 -34.74 -3.79
N MET A 92 -5.61 -35.37 -4.93
CA MET A 92 -6.64 -35.72 -5.90
C MET A 92 -6.42 -37.10 -6.49
N LEU A 93 -7.50 -37.82 -6.75
CA LEU A 93 -7.51 -39.03 -7.58
C LEU A 93 -8.24 -38.68 -8.88
N ILE A 94 -7.51 -38.76 -9.99
CA ILE A 94 -7.96 -38.29 -11.30
C ILE A 94 -8.33 -39.50 -12.18
N PRO A 95 -9.56 -39.58 -12.72
CA PRO A 95 -9.93 -40.59 -13.70
C PRO A 95 -9.31 -40.22 -15.06
N CYS A 96 -8.32 -41.00 -15.50
CA CYS A 96 -7.46 -40.60 -16.63
C CYS A 96 -8.26 -40.39 -17.93
N ALA A 97 -9.16 -41.32 -18.28
CA ALA A 97 -9.91 -41.26 -19.53
C ALA A 97 -10.89 -40.07 -19.57
N GLU A 98 -11.63 -39.85 -18.48
CA GLU A 98 -12.61 -38.78 -18.38
C GLU A 98 -11.92 -37.41 -18.30
N PHE A 99 -10.79 -37.31 -17.59
CA PHE A 99 -9.98 -36.09 -17.57
C PHE A 99 -9.53 -35.71 -18.97
N LEU A 100 -8.94 -36.63 -19.73
CA LEU A 100 -8.46 -36.36 -21.10
C LEU A 100 -9.59 -35.94 -22.05
N GLN A 101 -10.80 -36.47 -21.86
CA GLN A 101 -11.98 -36.08 -22.66
C GLN A 101 -12.40 -34.62 -22.42
N GLN A 102 -12.26 -34.11 -21.19
CA GLN A 102 -12.70 -32.77 -20.81
C GLN A 102 -11.56 -31.72 -20.89
N ALA A 103 -10.31 -32.12 -20.66
CA ALA A 103 -9.18 -31.22 -20.37
C ALA A 103 -8.98 -30.08 -21.39
N GLU A 104 -9.20 -30.31 -22.68
CA GLU A 104 -9.06 -29.31 -23.75
C GLU A 104 -10.09 -28.18 -23.65
N GLN A 105 -11.25 -28.42 -23.03
CA GLN A 105 -12.34 -27.46 -22.89
C GLN A 105 -12.35 -26.74 -21.54
N LEU A 106 -11.55 -27.23 -20.58
CA LEU A 106 -11.49 -26.66 -19.25
C LEU A 106 -10.59 -25.42 -19.24
N LYS A 107 -11.11 -24.34 -18.65
CA LYS A 107 -10.31 -23.16 -18.35
C LYS A 107 -9.54 -23.36 -17.04
N PHE A 108 -10.21 -23.88 -16.01
CA PHE A 108 -9.64 -24.20 -14.71
C PHE A 108 -10.03 -25.60 -14.26
N LEU A 109 -9.31 -26.18 -13.29
CA LEU A 109 -9.61 -27.52 -12.79
C LEU A 109 -10.98 -27.63 -12.11
N ARG A 110 -11.44 -26.52 -11.52
CA ARG A 110 -12.78 -26.37 -10.94
C ARG A 110 -13.92 -26.52 -11.94
N ASP A 111 -13.65 -26.36 -13.23
CA ASP A 111 -14.67 -26.44 -14.27
C ASP A 111 -14.96 -27.90 -14.68
N PHE A 112 -14.22 -28.87 -14.14
CA PHE A 112 -14.45 -30.29 -14.40
C PHE A 112 -15.85 -30.69 -13.92
N LYS A 113 -16.61 -31.39 -14.77
CA LYS A 113 -18.06 -31.55 -14.59
C LYS A 113 -18.46 -32.26 -13.29
N ASN A 114 -17.71 -33.31 -12.91
CA ASN A 114 -18.06 -34.14 -11.76
C ASN A 114 -16.89 -34.22 -10.78
N ILE A 115 -16.95 -33.44 -9.70
CA ILE A 115 -15.95 -33.43 -8.64
C ILE A 115 -16.60 -33.90 -7.34
N ASN A 116 -15.97 -34.88 -6.71
CA ASN A 116 -16.39 -35.44 -5.43
C ASN A 116 -15.41 -35.01 -4.34
N TYR A 117 -15.90 -34.23 -3.38
CA TYR A 117 -15.10 -33.61 -2.33
C TYR A 117 -15.17 -34.43 -1.04
N HIS A 118 -14.00 -34.85 -0.56
CA HIS A 118 -13.79 -35.55 0.68
C HIS A 118 -13.18 -34.59 1.71
N SER A 119 -13.98 -34.18 2.70
CA SER A 119 -13.45 -33.39 3.81
C SER A 119 -12.61 -34.29 4.72
N THR A 120 -11.37 -33.87 4.99
CA THR A 120 -10.45 -34.59 5.87
C THR A 120 -9.48 -33.61 6.53
N VAL A 121 -8.70 -34.09 7.49
CA VAL A 121 -7.62 -33.31 8.13
C VAL A 121 -6.33 -33.60 7.39
N LEU A 122 -5.82 -32.60 6.67
CA LEU A 122 -4.52 -32.62 6.02
C LEU A 122 -3.57 -31.68 6.74
N ASN A 123 -2.41 -32.20 7.14
CA ASN A 123 -1.36 -31.44 7.80
C ASN A 123 -0.50 -30.75 6.75
N TYR A 124 -0.80 -29.49 6.47
CA TYR A 124 -0.03 -28.67 5.55
C TYR A 124 1.20 -28.05 6.20
N SER A 125 2.30 -28.03 5.46
CA SER A 125 3.47 -27.21 5.79
C SER A 125 3.15 -25.73 5.60
N SER A 126 3.54 -24.92 6.56
CA SER A 126 3.43 -23.46 6.47
C SER A 126 4.38 -22.89 5.43
N TRP A 127 3.96 -21.81 4.76
CA TRP A 127 4.85 -21.00 3.94
C TRP A 127 5.85 -20.25 4.83
N PRO A 128 7.07 -19.96 4.33
CA PRO A 128 8.01 -19.09 5.02
C PRO A 128 7.37 -17.75 5.36
N MET A 129 7.71 -17.20 6.53
CA MET A 129 7.11 -15.99 7.04
C MET A 129 8.18 -14.91 7.23
N LYS A 130 7.92 -13.68 6.77
CA LYS A 130 8.83 -12.55 6.88
C LYS A 130 8.08 -11.31 7.36
N SER A 131 8.59 -10.65 8.40
CA SER A 131 8.08 -9.35 8.82
C SER A 131 8.59 -8.24 7.90
N PHE A 132 7.78 -7.21 7.66
CA PHE A 132 8.19 -6.02 6.93
C PHE A 132 7.82 -4.71 7.67
N GLU A 133 8.63 -3.69 7.41
CA GLU A 133 8.30 -2.27 7.54
C GLU A 133 7.81 -1.75 6.17
N PHE A 134 6.97 -0.71 6.13
CA PHE A 134 6.45 -0.11 4.90
C PHE A 134 7.57 0.21 3.89
N ASP A 135 8.74 0.63 4.38
CA ASP A 135 9.90 0.98 3.56
C ASP A 135 10.70 -0.21 2.99
N THR A 136 10.46 -1.42 3.50
CA THR A 136 11.28 -2.61 3.21
C THR A 136 10.60 -3.64 2.30
N LEU A 137 9.27 -3.64 2.23
CA LEU A 137 8.51 -4.72 1.60
C LEU A 137 8.89 -4.96 0.13
N VAL A 138 9.04 -3.90 -0.66
CA VAL A 138 9.37 -4.00 -2.09
C VAL A 138 10.71 -4.71 -2.32
N GLU A 139 11.73 -4.35 -1.54
CA GLU A 139 13.07 -4.95 -1.65
C GLU A 139 13.09 -6.40 -1.16
N GLN A 140 12.35 -6.70 -0.09
CA GLN A 140 12.22 -8.07 0.41
C GLN A 140 11.55 -9.00 -0.61
N VAL A 141 10.44 -8.55 -1.23
CA VAL A 141 9.77 -9.36 -2.27
C VAL A 141 10.63 -9.48 -3.53
N ALA A 142 11.36 -8.43 -3.92
CA ALA A 142 12.25 -8.47 -5.08
C ALA A 142 13.40 -9.50 -4.92
N SER A 143 13.82 -9.79 -3.68
CA SER A 143 14.87 -10.76 -3.38
C SER A 143 14.36 -12.17 -3.05
N GLN A 144 13.03 -12.38 -3.00
CA GLN A 144 12.39 -13.66 -2.70
C GLN A 144 12.79 -14.77 -3.67
N GLN A 145 13.15 -15.93 -3.12
CA GLN A 145 13.48 -17.13 -3.92
C GLN A 145 12.39 -18.20 -3.84
N GLU A 146 11.64 -18.20 -2.75
CA GLU A 146 10.57 -19.13 -2.40
C GLU A 146 9.33 -18.88 -3.26
N LEU A 147 8.58 -19.93 -3.62
CA LEU A 147 7.40 -19.80 -4.48
C LEU A 147 6.36 -18.84 -3.89
N TYR A 148 6.15 -18.94 -2.57
CA TYR A 148 5.33 -18.04 -1.79
C TYR A 148 6.02 -17.70 -0.48
N VAL A 149 5.80 -16.48 -0.01
CA VAL A 149 6.19 -16.02 1.32
C VAL A 149 5.02 -15.26 1.93
N ASN A 150 4.78 -15.49 3.21
CA ASN A 150 3.83 -14.76 4.01
C ASN A 150 4.49 -13.52 4.62
N TYR A 151 4.12 -12.35 4.11
CA TYR A 151 4.59 -11.06 4.60
C TYR A 151 3.58 -10.47 5.56
N TYR A 152 4.05 -10.07 6.74
CA TYR A 152 3.22 -9.39 7.72
C TYR A 152 3.90 -8.10 8.20
N HIS A 153 3.13 -7.03 8.34
CA HIS A 153 3.64 -5.78 8.86
C HIS A 153 4.00 -5.94 10.34
N TYR A 154 5.20 -5.52 10.72
CA TYR A 154 5.67 -5.57 12.09
C TYR A 154 5.71 -4.16 12.70
N TYR A 155 4.93 -3.97 13.75
CA TYR A 155 4.74 -2.68 14.39
C TYR A 155 5.57 -2.56 15.67
N HIS A 156 6.72 -1.88 15.61
CA HIS A 156 7.73 -1.87 16.69
C HIS A 156 7.48 -0.82 17.80
N TYR A 157 6.58 0.16 17.62
CA TYR A 157 6.76 1.46 18.28
C TYR A 157 5.96 1.75 19.55
N TYR A 158 4.97 0.92 19.93
CA TYR A 158 4.24 1.11 21.18
C TYR A 158 4.31 -0.12 22.09
N ASN A 159 5.16 -0.04 23.13
CA ASN A 159 5.15 -0.97 24.28
C ASN A 159 3.81 -1.01 25.05
N CYS A 160 2.85 -0.13 24.74
CA CYS A 160 1.59 0.01 25.47
C CYS A 160 0.37 -0.65 24.81
N TYR A 161 0.51 -1.19 23.60
CA TYR A 161 -0.54 -1.98 22.95
C TYR A 161 0.07 -3.29 22.47
N HIS A 162 0.21 -4.24 23.39
CA HIS A 162 0.38 -5.65 23.05
C HIS A 162 -0.92 -6.19 22.43
N TYR A 163 -1.33 -5.65 21.28
CA TYR A 163 -2.11 -6.46 20.38
C TYR A 163 -1.10 -7.39 19.74
N ASP A 164 -1.13 -8.66 20.18
CA ASP A 164 -0.53 -9.75 19.42
C ASP A 164 -1.03 -9.59 17.98
N HIS A 165 -0.16 -9.04 17.11
CA HIS A 165 -0.33 -9.24 15.69
C HIS A 165 -0.26 -10.75 15.55
N ASN A 166 -1.42 -11.39 15.43
CA ASN A 166 -1.50 -12.78 15.02
C ASN A 166 -1.46 -12.75 13.50
N PRO A 167 -0.26 -12.85 12.88
CA PRO A 167 -0.19 -12.93 11.43
C PRO A 167 -1.08 -14.06 10.96
N ILE A 168 -1.73 -13.90 9.82
CA ILE A 168 -2.52 -14.97 9.22
C ILE A 168 -1.53 -16.01 8.68
N THR A 169 -1.16 -17.01 9.49
CA THR A 169 -0.03 -17.91 9.18
C THR A 169 -0.39 -19.06 8.22
N ASN A 170 -1.67 -19.39 8.11
CA ASN A 170 -2.10 -20.67 7.53
C ASN A 170 -2.91 -20.53 6.23
N TYR A 171 -2.88 -19.37 5.57
CA TYR A 171 -3.64 -19.22 4.33
C TYR A 171 -3.12 -20.15 3.23
N MET A 172 -4.03 -20.95 2.66
CA MET A 172 -3.73 -21.98 1.67
C MET A 172 -4.11 -21.47 0.27
N PRO A 173 -3.13 -21.12 -0.59
CA PRO A 173 -3.42 -20.66 -1.94
C PRO A 173 -3.99 -21.81 -2.77
N SER A 174 -4.92 -21.50 -3.67
CA SER A 174 -5.36 -22.46 -4.67
C SER A 174 -4.35 -22.52 -5.81
N PHE A 175 -4.06 -23.75 -6.26
CA PHE A 175 -3.24 -24.03 -7.44
C PHE A 175 -4.05 -24.63 -8.60
N TRP A 176 -5.38 -24.57 -8.49
CA TRP A 176 -6.32 -24.98 -9.54
C TRP A 176 -6.48 -23.92 -10.63
N GLU A 177 -5.87 -22.75 -10.42
CA GLU A 177 -5.91 -21.56 -11.26
C GLU A 177 -4.54 -20.86 -11.27
N ASP A 178 -4.47 -19.69 -11.92
CA ASP A 178 -3.26 -18.88 -11.99
C ASP A 178 -2.76 -18.50 -10.59
N ILE A 179 -1.42 -18.43 -10.45
CA ILE A 179 -0.74 -17.92 -9.26
C ILE A 179 -1.17 -16.46 -8.98
N LYS A 180 -1.49 -16.14 -7.72
CA LYS A 180 -2.03 -14.83 -7.32
C LYS A 180 -1.26 -14.24 -6.14
N LEU A 181 -1.26 -12.92 -6.04
CA LEU A 181 -0.95 -12.22 -4.81
C LEU A 181 -2.21 -12.14 -3.96
N TYR A 182 -2.14 -12.61 -2.72
CA TYR A 182 -3.27 -12.57 -1.80
C TYR A 182 -3.09 -11.44 -0.78
N CYS A 183 -3.98 -10.46 -0.80
CA CYS A 183 -4.12 -9.49 0.27
C CYS A 183 -5.07 -10.07 1.30
N LEU A 184 -4.53 -10.46 2.45
CA LEU A 184 -5.27 -11.26 3.43
C LEU A 184 -6.14 -10.41 4.34
N ASP A 185 -5.97 -9.09 4.34
CA ASP A 185 -6.71 -8.14 5.16
C ASP A 185 -6.95 -6.79 4.46
N GLU A 186 -7.87 -5.99 5.01
CA GLU A 186 -8.38 -4.75 4.41
C GLU A 186 -7.29 -3.70 4.15
N ASN A 187 -6.35 -3.53 5.10
CA ASN A 187 -5.24 -2.58 5.00
C ASN A 187 -3.97 -3.20 4.38
N ARG A 188 -4.04 -4.45 3.92
CA ARG A 188 -2.94 -5.14 3.23
C ARG A 188 -1.68 -5.24 4.07
N LEU A 189 -1.86 -5.42 5.38
CA LEU A 189 -0.78 -5.63 6.34
C LEU A 189 -0.38 -7.10 6.41
N ASN A 190 -1.22 -8.00 5.90
CA ASN A 190 -0.95 -9.43 5.78
C ASN A 190 -1.06 -9.84 4.30
N LEU A 191 0.02 -10.38 3.73
CA LEU A 191 0.11 -10.70 2.31
C LEU A 191 0.69 -12.10 2.13
N LEU A 192 0.06 -12.93 1.28
CA LEU A 192 0.72 -14.12 0.74
C LEU A 192 1.18 -13.80 -0.69
N VAL A 193 2.49 -13.64 -0.85
CA VAL A 193 3.09 -13.08 -2.06
C VAL A 193 3.81 -14.16 -2.86
N PRO A 194 3.41 -14.39 -4.12
CA PRO A 194 4.09 -15.35 -4.97
C PRO A 194 5.45 -14.79 -5.42
N ARG A 195 6.32 -15.66 -5.92
CA ARG A 195 7.53 -15.22 -6.59
C ARG A 195 7.21 -14.60 -7.94
N PHE A 196 7.56 -13.33 -8.12
CA PHE A 196 7.45 -12.65 -9.41
C PHE A 196 8.48 -11.50 -9.52
N PRO A 197 8.87 -11.11 -10.75
CA PRO A 197 9.75 -9.96 -10.94
C PRO A 197 9.00 -8.65 -10.67
N ILE A 198 9.42 -7.89 -9.66
CA ILE A 198 8.92 -6.53 -9.41
C ILE A 198 9.70 -5.53 -10.29
N LYS A 199 8.99 -4.60 -10.94
CA LYS A 199 9.61 -3.46 -11.63
C LYS A 199 9.70 -2.25 -10.70
N LYS A 200 8.56 -1.80 -10.16
CA LYS A 200 8.51 -0.64 -9.27
C LYS A 200 7.78 -0.92 -7.95
N GLU A 201 6.63 -1.56 -8.01
CA GLU A 201 5.79 -1.79 -6.84
C GLU A 201 4.93 -3.06 -7.00
N LEU A 202 4.51 -3.68 -5.89
CA LEU A 202 3.69 -4.91 -5.91
C LEU A 202 2.32 -4.67 -6.56
N TYR A 203 1.84 -3.42 -6.56
CA TYR A 203 0.58 -3.02 -7.17
C TYR A 203 0.50 -3.37 -8.67
N GLU A 204 1.64 -3.49 -9.35
CA GLU A 204 1.73 -3.84 -10.77
C GLU A 204 1.41 -5.33 -11.04
N TYR A 205 1.53 -6.21 -10.03
CA TYR A 205 1.32 -7.63 -10.22
C TYR A 205 -0.15 -7.98 -10.44
N SER A 206 -0.46 -8.82 -11.42
CA SER A 206 -1.80 -9.36 -11.63
C SER A 206 -1.65 -10.83 -12.01
N PRO A 207 -2.48 -11.75 -11.50
CA PRO A 207 -3.72 -11.53 -10.72
C PRO A 207 -3.54 -11.31 -9.20
N LYS A 208 -4.54 -10.69 -8.57
CA LYS A 208 -4.60 -10.49 -7.10
C LYS A 208 -5.93 -10.96 -6.53
N LEU A 209 -5.94 -11.48 -5.30
CA LEU A 209 -7.14 -11.74 -4.52
C LEU A 209 -7.18 -10.81 -3.30
N LEU A 210 -8.30 -10.11 -3.12
CA LEU A 210 -8.51 -9.20 -1.99
C LEU A 210 -9.49 -9.83 -1.00
N LEU A 211 -8.97 -10.26 0.15
CA LEU A 211 -9.80 -10.72 1.27
C LEU A 211 -10.19 -9.53 2.13
N LYS A 212 -11.34 -9.65 2.81
CA LYS A 212 -11.90 -8.59 3.66
C LYS A 212 -11.77 -8.90 5.15
N ASN A 213 -10.72 -9.62 5.55
CA ASN A 213 -10.46 -9.80 6.96
C ASN A 213 -10.04 -8.45 7.55
N LYS A 214 -10.50 -8.17 8.77
CA LYS A 214 -10.16 -6.92 9.45
C LYS A 214 -8.66 -6.88 9.76
N SER A 215 -8.00 -5.80 9.36
CA SER A 215 -6.59 -5.57 9.73
C SER A 215 -6.42 -5.21 11.19
N THR A 216 -5.23 -5.49 11.71
CA THR A 216 -4.79 -4.88 12.96
C THR A 216 -4.73 -3.36 12.80
N PRO A 217 -5.23 -2.58 13.79
CA PRO A 217 -5.13 -1.12 13.73
C PRO A 217 -3.68 -0.64 13.71
N VAL A 218 -3.38 0.30 12.81
CA VAL A 218 -2.08 0.99 12.73
C VAL A 218 -2.33 2.47 12.94
N HIS A 219 -1.53 3.09 13.80
CA HIS A 219 -1.63 4.51 14.11
C HIS A 219 -0.28 5.18 13.92
N PHE A 220 -0.30 6.43 13.48
CA PHE A 220 0.89 7.23 13.25
C PHE A 220 0.92 8.41 14.19
N ASP A 221 2.12 8.80 14.61
CA ASP A 221 2.33 10.01 15.40
C ASP A 221 1.78 11.23 14.65
N ILE A 222 1.27 12.19 15.41
CA ILE A 222 0.88 13.51 14.93
C ILE A 222 1.91 14.49 15.45
N VAL A 223 2.56 15.20 14.54
CA VAL A 223 3.53 16.24 14.90
C VAL A 223 2.94 17.61 14.59
N PHE A 224 2.64 18.37 15.64
CA PHE A 224 2.21 19.75 15.56
C PHE A 224 3.43 20.67 15.40
N ILE A 225 3.48 21.44 14.32
CA ILE A 225 4.61 22.28 13.94
C ILE A 225 4.20 23.74 13.97
N HIS A 226 4.89 24.55 14.77
CA HIS A 226 4.61 25.99 14.88
C HIS A 226 5.88 26.82 15.00
N ASN A 227 5.79 28.08 14.57
CA ASN A 227 6.84 29.10 14.72
C ASN A 227 6.23 30.39 15.30
N ASN A 228 5.45 30.24 16.38
CA ASN A 228 4.76 31.30 17.10
C ASN A 228 3.79 32.13 16.24
N GLU A 229 3.09 31.50 15.29
CA GLU A 229 1.96 32.11 14.59
C GLU A 229 0.90 32.58 15.59
N SER A 230 0.25 33.71 15.36
CA SER A 230 -0.70 34.26 16.33
C SER A 230 -1.88 33.32 16.65
N GLN A 231 -2.26 32.45 15.72
CA GLN A 231 -3.34 31.48 15.89
C GLN A 231 -2.88 30.09 16.39
N HIS A 232 -1.59 29.88 16.68
CA HIS A 232 -1.07 28.53 16.96
C HIS A 232 -1.76 27.85 18.15
N GLU A 233 -2.04 28.60 19.22
CA GLU A 233 -2.70 28.05 20.41
C GLU A 233 -4.14 27.62 20.11
N GLU A 234 -4.93 28.46 19.43
CA GLU A 234 -6.31 28.12 19.04
C GLU A 234 -6.34 26.87 18.14
N ASN A 235 -5.46 26.81 17.14
CA ASN A 235 -5.38 25.68 16.23
C ASN A 235 -4.86 24.41 16.91
N TYR A 236 -3.98 24.54 17.90
CA TYR A 236 -3.56 23.42 18.74
C TYR A 236 -4.73 22.86 19.56
N GLN A 237 -5.56 23.73 20.17
CA GLN A 237 -6.76 23.29 20.89
C GLN A 237 -7.79 22.63 19.95
N ALA A 238 -7.92 23.12 18.71
CA ALA A 238 -8.75 22.47 17.69
C ALA A 238 -8.23 21.07 17.31
N LEU A 239 -6.91 20.90 17.18
CA LEU A 239 -6.28 19.59 16.97
C LEU A 239 -6.53 18.65 18.16
N LEU A 240 -6.32 19.11 19.40
CA LEU A 240 -6.60 18.33 20.61
C LEU A 240 -8.06 17.88 20.67
N SER A 241 -8.99 18.76 20.29
CA SER A 241 -10.41 18.42 20.21
C SER A 241 -10.70 17.36 19.15
N ALA A 242 -10.05 17.47 17.98
CA ALA A 242 -10.20 16.49 16.91
C ALA A 242 -9.64 15.11 17.29
N ILE A 243 -8.61 15.02 18.14
CA ILE A 243 -7.95 13.74 18.46
C ILE A 243 -8.34 13.14 19.82
N LYS A 244 -9.28 13.76 20.55
CA LYS A 244 -9.60 13.42 21.96
C LYS A 244 -9.80 11.93 22.22
N ASP A 245 -10.46 11.22 21.31
CA ASP A 245 -10.79 9.80 21.43
C ASP A 245 -9.98 8.92 20.46
N LYS A 246 -8.83 9.44 19.97
CA LYS A 246 -7.97 8.77 19.00
C LYS A 246 -6.69 8.24 19.66
N PRO A 247 -6.17 7.09 19.21
CA PRO A 247 -4.99 6.46 19.81
C PRO A 247 -3.65 7.10 19.37
N ASN A 248 -3.68 8.05 18.44
CA ASN A 248 -2.47 8.72 17.94
C ASN A 248 -1.76 9.52 19.03
N GLN A 249 -0.43 9.47 19.07
CA GLN A 249 0.35 10.32 19.98
C GLN A 249 0.65 11.68 19.33
N ILE A 250 0.47 12.75 20.10
CA ILE A 250 0.85 14.10 19.68
C ILE A 250 2.25 14.46 20.19
N LYS A 251 3.04 15.02 19.30
CA LYS A 251 4.35 15.63 19.57
C LYS A 251 4.37 17.06 19.03
N ILE A 252 5.21 17.92 19.61
CA ILE A 252 5.27 19.35 19.26
C ILE A 252 6.68 19.71 18.80
N VAL A 253 6.76 20.46 17.69
CA VAL A 253 7.97 21.13 17.20
C VAL A 253 7.71 22.64 17.18
N ALA A 254 8.49 23.38 17.96
CA ALA A 254 8.35 24.82 18.14
C ALA A 254 9.62 25.56 17.68
N GLY A 255 9.44 26.69 16.99
CA GLY A 255 10.51 27.69 16.80
C GLY A 255 11.65 27.28 15.85
N VAL A 256 11.45 26.25 15.02
CA VAL A 256 12.48 25.77 14.09
C VAL A 256 12.55 26.69 12.87
N GLN A 257 13.72 27.31 12.67
CA GLN A 257 13.97 28.18 11.53
C GLN A 257 14.16 27.36 10.25
N GLY A 258 13.45 27.75 9.20
CA GLY A 258 13.52 27.10 7.89
C GLY A 258 12.61 25.89 7.75
N ARG A 259 11.86 25.87 6.64
CA ARG A 259 10.84 24.86 6.34
C ARG A 259 11.40 23.43 6.33
N ASN A 260 12.55 23.22 5.67
CA ASN A 260 13.18 21.90 5.57
C ASN A 260 13.58 21.35 6.95
N GLN A 261 14.13 22.21 7.82
CA GLN A 261 14.54 21.80 9.15
C GLN A 261 13.33 21.50 10.03
N ALA A 262 12.23 22.24 9.89
CA ALA A 262 11.00 21.94 10.62
C ALA A 262 10.46 20.54 10.29
N TYR A 263 10.40 20.17 9.00
CA TYR A 263 10.00 18.82 8.58
C TYR A 263 10.95 17.73 9.09
N LYS A 264 12.27 17.95 8.98
CA LYS A 264 13.27 16.98 9.45
C LYS A 264 13.24 16.81 10.97
N THR A 265 13.04 17.89 11.72
CA THR A 265 12.87 17.82 13.18
C THR A 265 11.60 17.06 13.53
N ALA A 266 10.49 17.30 12.83
CA ALA A 266 9.26 16.54 13.02
C ALA A 266 9.45 15.03 12.75
N ALA A 267 10.12 14.67 11.66
CA ALA A 267 10.44 13.28 11.35
C ALA A 267 11.36 12.62 12.39
N LYS A 268 12.34 13.36 12.94
CA LYS A 268 13.27 12.85 13.96
C LYS A 268 12.59 12.54 15.28
N ILE A 269 11.60 13.35 15.69
CA ILE A 269 10.90 13.13 16.97
C ILE A 269 9.77 12.11 16.85
N SER A 270 9.26 11.84 15.63
CA SER A 270 8.29 10.77 15.40
C SER A 270 8.91 9.41 15.67
N ASP A 271 8.20 8.53 16.36
CA ASP A 271 8.62 7.14 16.59
C ASP A 271 8.12 6.27 15.44
N THR A 272 6.97 6.58 14.84
CA THR A 272 6.35 5.77 13.78
C THR A 272 6.98 5.97 12.39
N GLU A 273 6.84 4.96 11.50
CA GLU A 273 7.36 4.96 10.11
C GLU A 273 6.78 6.08 9.24
N TYR A 274 5.53 6.46 9.52
CA TYR A 274 4.88 7.65 8.99
C TYR A 274 4.44 8.57 10.12
N PHE A 275 4.24 9.86 9.82
CA PHE A 275 3.68 10.81 10.79
C PHE A 275 2.82 11.86 10.10
N TYR A 276 1.77 12.30 10.77
CA TYR A 276 0.95 13.43 10.32
C TYR A 276 1.65 14.74 10.69
N ALA A 277 2.02 15.54 9.70
CA ALA A 277 2.46 16.92 9.94
C ALA A 277 1.25 17.85 9.95
N VAL A 278 1.03 18.51 11.09
CA VAL A 278 -0.05 19.49 11.27
C VAL A 278 0.57 20.85 11.58
N PHE A 279 0.40 21.82 10.69
CA PHE A 279 0.93 23.17 10.87
C PHE A 279 0.02 24.05 11.72
N ALA A 280 0.58 24.99 12.47
CA ALA A 280 -0.19 25.96 13.24
C ALA A 280 -1.05 26.94 12.43
N LYS A 281 -0.94 26.94 11.10
CA LYS A 281 -1.67 27.84 10.17
C LYS A 281 -2.97 27.23 9.63
N ILE A 282 -3.39 26.10 10.19
CA ILE A 282 -4.56 25.38 9.72
C ILE A 282 -5.40 24.96 10.92
N LYS A 283 -6.71 25.04 10.75
CA LYS A 283 -7.70 24.57 11.70
C LYS A 283 -8.10 23.15 11.31
N THR A 284 -7.71 22.18 12.13
CA THR A 284 -8.02 20.77 11.88
C THR A 284 -9.54 20.54 11.82
N ASN A 285 -9.98 19.76 10.83
CA ASN A 285 -11.36 19.32 10.74
C ASN A 285 -11.63 18.29 11.85
N LEU A 286 -12.68 18.51 12.66
CA LEU A 286 -13.07 17.62 13.76
C LEU A 286 -13.36 16.18 13.30
N ASN A 287 -13.79 16.00 12.05
CA ASN A 287 -14.10 14.70 11.47
C ASN A 287 -12.89 14.00 10.82
N PHE A 288 -11.70 14.62 10.82
CA PHE A 288 -10.52 13.99 10.24
C PHE A 288 -10.05 12.82 11.10
N GLY A 289 -9.99 11.62 10.52
CA GLY A 289 -9.85 10.35 11.25
C GLY A 289 -8.46 10.05 11.83
N PHE A 290 -7.38 10.56 11.23
CA PHE A 290 -5.99 10.20 11.58
C PHE A 290 -5.71 8.68 11.56
N ASP A 291 -6.49 7.93 10.80
CA ASP A 291 -6.53 6.47 10.71
C ASP A 291 -6.18 5.95 9.29
N PHE A 292 -5.71 6.84 8.41
CA PHE A 292 -5.28 6.46 7.07
C PHE A 292 -4.04 5.54 7.13
N VAL A 293 -4.13 4.39 6.46
CA VAL A 293 -3.04 3.42 6.33
C VAL A 293 -2.50 3.43 4.90
N PRO A 294 -1.19 3.65 4.69
CA PRO A 294 -0.55 3.53 3.38
C PRO A 294 -0.81 2.16 2.73
N ASP A 295 -1.12 2.17 1.42
CA ASP A 295 -1.28 0.95 0.64
C ASP A 295 0.08 0.27 0.43
N THR A 296 0.32 -0.83 1.17
CA THR A 296 1.58 -1.59 1.15
C THR A 296 1.93 -2.18 -0.21
N LEU A 297 0.96 -2.33 -1.12
CA LEU A 297 1.27 -2.79 -2.48
C LEU A 297 2.01 -1.72 -3.28
N LYS A 298 1.88 -0.46 -2.89
CA LYS A 298 2.55 0.63 -3.57
C LYS A 298 3.87 0.97 -2.86
N SER A 299 4.85 1.48 -3.58
CA SER A 299 6.13 1.92 -2.97
C SER A 299 5.91 3.08 -1.96
N PRO A 300 6.82 3.28 -0.98
CA PRO A 300 6.71 4.38 -0.01
C PRO A 300 6.50 5.75 -0.66
N ARG A 301 5.68 6.60 -0.04
CA ARG A 301 5.31 7.93 -0.56
C ARG A 301 4.71 8.83 0.50
N HIS A 302 4.56 10.12 0.22
CA HIS A 302 3.78 11.03 1.05
C HIS A 302 2.30 10.99 0.68
N TYR A 303 1.41 11.26 1.62
CA TYR A 303 -0.03 11.39 1.35
C TYR A 303 -0.50 12.78 1.73
N ILE A 304 -0.92 13.54 0.72
CA ILE A 304 -1.42 14.90 0.86
C ILE A 304 -2.94 14.80 0.97
N PHE A 305 -3.53 15.32 2.06
CA PHE A 305 -4.98 15.35 2.23
C PHE A 305 -5.57 16.64 1.64
N ASP A 306 -6.87 16.80 1.70
CA ASP A 306 -7.53 18.03 1.25
C ASP A 306 -7.54 19.10 2.36
N CYS A 307 -7.42 20.36 1.96
CA CYS A 307 -7.59 21.53 2.81
C CYS A 307 -8.52 22.54 2.14
N TYR A 308 -9.51 23.03 2.87
CA TYR A 308 -10.37 24.09 2.37
C TYR A 308 -9.68 25.44 2.51
N ASN A 309 -9.64 26.20 1.42
CA ASN A 309 -9.16 27.57 1.38
C ASN A 309 -10.36 28.52 1.18
N PRO A 310 -10.79 29.22 2.24
CA PRO A 310 -11.96 30.09 2.15
C PRO A 310 -11.71 31.36 1.30
N VAL A 311 -10.46 31.77 1.10
CA VAL A 311 -10.15 32.97 0.30
C VAL A 311 -10.53 32.76 -1.17
N ILE A 312 -10.21 31.58 -1.70
CA ILE A 312 -10.46 31.23 -3.11
C ILE A 312 -11.70 30.31 -3.27
N ASP A 313 -12.35 29.98 -2.15
CA ASP A 313 -13.46 29.02 -2.06
C ASP A 313 -13.16 27.72 -2.82
N TYR A 314 -12.09 27.04 -2.43
CA TYR A 314 -11.65 25.80 -3.09
C TYR A 314 -10.95 24.85 -2.12
N THR A 315 -11.09 23.56 -2.38
CA THR A 315 -10.50 22.49 -1.57
C THR A 315 -9.47 21.72 -2.38
N TYR A 316 -8.22 21.72 -1.91
CA TYR A 316 -7.13 20.92 -2.51
C TYR A 316 -5.94 20.78 -1.53
N GLY A 317 -4.83 20.20 -1.97
CA GLY A 317 -3.67 19.88 -1.12
C GLY A 317 -2.81 21.04 -0.59
N HIS A 318 -3.14 22.29 -0.88
CA HIS A 318 -2.39 23.44 -0.36
C HIS A 318 -2.65 23.66 1.13
N GLN A 319 -1.57 23.70 1.91
CA GLN A 319 -1.63 23.76 3.38
C GLN A 319 -2.51 22.67 3.98
N ALA A 320 -2.50 21.47 3.41
CA ALA A 320 -3.16 20.34 4.04
C ALA A 320 -2.35 19.75 5.19
N ILE A 321 -3.02 18.96 6.02
CA ILE A 321 -2.34 17.94 6.79
C ILE A 321 -1.70 16.97 5.78
N ILE A 322 -0.49 16.51 6.07
CA ILE A 322 0.24 15.56 5.21
C ILE A 322 0.71 14.40 6.07
N LEU A 323 0.44 13.17 5.64
CA LEU A 323 1.06 11.98 6.21
C LEU A 323 2.39 11.74 5.50
N TYR A 324 3.48 12.06 6.18
CA TYR A 324 4.84 11.93 5.67
C TYR A 324 5.40 10.55 5.99
N ASN A 325 6.08 9.96 5.01
CA ASN A 325 7.00 8.85 5.24
C ASN A 325 8.27 9.42 5.91
N LYS A 326 8.62 8.90 7.08
CA LYS A 326 9.72 9.41 7.92
C LYS A 326 11.06 9.31 7.20
N LYS A 327 11.38 8.17 6.60
CA LYS A 327 12.66 7.92 5.91
C LYS A 327 12.85 8.91 4.77
N MET A 328 11.85 9.04 3.90
CA MET A 328 11.87 9.98 2.77
C MET A 328 12.08 11.43 3.22
N VAL A 329 11.43 11.88 4.31
CA VAL A 329 11.63 13.24 4.85
C VAL A 329 13.07 13.47 5.30
N LEU A 330 13.70 12.49 5.94
CA LEU A 330 15.09 12.59 6.41
C LEU A 330 16.08 12.64 5.25
N GLU A 331 15.84 11.84 4.21
CA GLU A 331 16.64 11.75 2.98
C GLU A 331 16.49 12.99 2.07
N ASN A 332 15.37 13.72 2.15
CA ASN A 332 15.12 14.88 1.30
C ASN A 332 16.19 15.98 1.50
N THR A 333 16.88 16.36 0.43
CA THR A 333 17.93 17.40 0.45
C THR A 333 17.40 18.83 0.38
N GLY A 334 16.10 19.01 0.14
CA GLY A 334 15.45 20.31 0.10
C GLY A 334 15.74 21.12 -1.16
N THR A 335 16.06 20.44 -2.26
CA THR A 335 16.48 21.03 -3.54
C THR A 335 15.31 21.30 -4.49
N GLY A 336 14.09 20.85 -4.18
CA GLY A 336 12.90 21.11 -4.98
C GLY A 336 12.15 22.37 -4.55
N LEU A 337 11.42 23.00 -5.48
CA LEU A 337 10.61 24.20 -5.21
C LEU A 337 9.50 23.94 -4.16
N ASP A 338 9.09 22.69 -4.04
CA ASP A 338 8.25 22.22 -2.95
C ASP A 338 8.85 20.99 -2.28
N PHE A 339 8.90 21.00 -0.95
CA PHE A 339 9.46 19.92 -0.16
C PHE A 339 8.72 18.60 -0.43
N THR A 340 7.40 18.60 -0.37
CA THR A 340 6.58 17.38 -0.51
C THR A 340 6.55 16.90 -1.95
N LEU A 341 6.30 17.81 -2.90
CA LEU A 341 6.11 17.44 -4.30
C LEU A 341 7.41 17.05 -5.01
N SER A 342 8.57 17.30 -4.39
CA SER A 342 9.89 16.86 -4.89
C SER A 342 10.17 15.37 -4.72
N GLN A 343 9.34 14.67 -3.93
CA GLN A 343 9.44 13.23 -3.71
C GLN A 343 8.15 12.53 -4.10
N GLN A 344 8.12 11.20 -4.10
CA GLN A 344 6.93 10.42 -4.44
C GLN A 344 5.78 10.72 -3.48
N HIS A 345 4.59 10.98 -4.01
CA HIS A 345 3.40 11.34 -3.23
C HIS A 345 2.11 10.91 -3.93
N ASP A 346 1.04 10.73 -3.16
CA ASP A 346 -0.34 10.54 -3.62
C ASP A 346 -1.26 11.61 -2.98
N HIS A 347 -2.35 11.96 -3.66
CA HIS A 347 -3.39 12.86 -3.15
C HIS A 347 -4.58 12.05 -2.62
N VAL A 348 -5.01 12.33 -1.40
CA VAL A 348 -6.14 11.68 -0.73
C VAL A 348 -7.27 12.70 -0.60
N LYS A 349 -8.38 12.44 -1.30
CA LYS A 349 -9.58 13.31 -1.31
C LYS A 349 -10.38 13.21 -0.02
N LEU A 350 -9.79 13.68 1.07
CA LEU A 350 -10.37 13.67 2.41
C LEU A 350 -10.05 15.01 3.10
N LEU A 351 -11.09 15.76 3.46
CA LEU A 351 -10.93 17.08 4.06
C LEU A 351 -10.30 16.98 5.45
N SER A 352 -9.08 17.49 5.57
CA SER A 352 -8.27 17.42 6.77
C SER A 352 -8.30 18.70 7.60
N ALA A 353 -8.43 19.86 6.95
CA ALA A 353 -8.36 21.15 7.63
C ALA A 353 -8.96 22.28 6.79
N GLU A 354 -9.06 23.44 7.41
CA GLU A 354 -9.29 24.74 6.78
C GLU A 354 -8.06 25.63 7.03
N THR A 355 -7.59 26.36 6.02
CA THR A 355 -6.48 27.32 6.22
C THR A 355 -6.97 28.64 6.82
N ASN A 356 -6.13 29.28 7.63
CA ASN A 356 -6.38 30.62 8.19
C ASN A 356 -5.27 31.64 7.86
N PHE A 357 -4.49 31.41 6.80
CA PHE A 357 -3.36 32.30 6.43
C PHE A 357 -3.78 33.77 6.18
N TYR A 358 -5.07 34.00 5.91
CA TYR A 358 -5.65 35.30 5.56
C TYR A 358 -5.85 36.23 6.77
N CYS A 359 -5.62 35.76 8.00
CA CYS A 359 -5.76 36.59 9.19
C CYS A 359 -4.64 37.64 9.36
N ASP A 360 -3.52 37.51 8.63
CA ASP A 360 -2.40 38.45 8.64
C ASP A 360 -2.02 38.88 7.20
N PRO A 361 -1.88 40.20 6.90
CA PRO A 361 -1.61 40.68 5.54
C PRO A 361 -0.32 40.14 4.92
N LEU A 362 0.79 40.12 5.67
CA LEU A 362 2.09 39.66 5.19
C LEU A 362 2.03 38.15 4.95
N VAL A 363 1.44 37.38 5.88
CA VAL A 363 1.29 35.93 5.74
C VAL A 363 0.39 35.59 4.54
N ALA A 364 -0.67 36.37 4.29
CA ALA A 364 -1.55 36.20 3.15
C ALA A 364 -0.82 36.41 1.82
N TYR A 365 -0.12 37.53 1.69
CA TYR A 365 0.69 37.83 0.51
C TYR A 365 1.74 36.73 0.27
N ARG A 366 2.51 36.38 1.32
CA ARG A 366 3.60 35.41 1.24
C ARG A 366 3.14 34.01 0.85
N THR A 367 2.01 33.58 1.41
CA THR A 367 1.41 32.28 1.11
C THR A 367 0.96 32.21 -0.34
N ALA A 368 0.17 33.20 -0.77
CA ALA A 368 -0.36 33.28 -2.12
C ALA A 368 0.77 33.38 -3.16
N PHE A 369 1.75 34.26 -2.95
CA PHE A 369 2.87 34.46 -3.87
C PHE A 369 3.61 33.14 -4.12
N ARG A 370 4.00 32.43 -3.05
CA ARG A 370 4.73 31.17 -3.16
C ARG A 370 3.90 30.09 -3.86
N GLU A 371 2.63 29.97 -3.49
CA GLU A 371 1.76 28.95 -4.09
C GLU A 371 1.53 29.20 -5.58
N VAL A 372 1.29 30.46 -5.98
CA VAL A 372 1.11 30.84 -7.37
C VAL A 372 2.39 30.64 -8.18
N VAL A 373 3.58 31.00 -7.66
CA VAL A 373 4.86 30.72 -8.32
C VAL A 373 5.03 29.22 -8.59
N LYS A 374 4.71 28.36 -7.60
CA LYS A 374 4.78 26.90 -7.76
C LYS A 374 3.81 26.39 -8.83
N LEU A 375 2.56 26.85 -8.80
CA LEU A 375 1.55 26.44 -9.76
C LEU A 375 1.91 26.87 -11.19
N LEU A 376 2.38 28.12 -11.36
CA LEU A 376 2.84 28.63 -12.65
C LEU A 376 4.04 27.82 -13.18
N TYR A 377 5.03 27.55 -12.33
CA TYR A 377 6.17 26.72 -12.69
C TYR A 377 5.74 25.31 -13.10
N ALA A 378 4.91 24.65 -12.28
CA ALA A 378 4.39 23.32 -12.57
C ALA A 378 3.63 23.28 -13.91
N GLN A 379 2.79 24.29 -14.20
CA GLN A 379 2.06 24.40 -15.45
C GLN A 379 2.94 24.66 -16.68
N LYS A 380 4.13 25.23 -16.50
CA LYS A 380 5.12 25.37 -17.58
C LYS A 380 5.82 24.05 -17.89
N ILE A 381 6.08 23.23 -16.88
CA ILE A 381 6.81 21.96 -17.02
C ILE A 381 5.88 20.80 -17.40
N CYS A 382 4.74 20.66 -16.71
CA CYS A 382 3.75 19.61 -16.92
C CYS A 382 2.34 20.21 -16.83
N PRO A 383 1.80 20.73 -17.95
CA PRO A 383 0.50 21.39 -17.95
C PRO A 383 -0.65 20.41 -17.68
N THR A 384 -1.54 20.81 -16.77
CA THR A 384 -2.77 20.08 -16.41
C THR A 384 -3.98 21.00 -16.48
N VAL A 385 -5.18 20.42 -16.63
CA VAL A 385 -6.43 21.21 -16.61
C VAL A 385 -6.70 21.72 -15.20
N GLU A 386 -6.46 20.87 -14.20
CA GLU A 386 -6.62 21.14 -12.78
C GLU A 386 -5.71 22.28 -12.33
N GLY A 387 -4.44 22.30 -12.75
CA GLY A 387 -3.51 23.38 -12.42
C GLY A 387 -3.98 24.75 -12.94
N ASN A 388 -4.53 24.80 -14.16
CA ASN A 388 -5.11 26.03 -14.72
C ASN A 388 -6.36 26.45 -13.96
N HIS A 389 -7.22 25.50 -13.59
CA HIS A 389 -8.40 25.79 -12.79
C HIS A 389 -8.02 26.38 -11.42
N ILE A 390 -7.02 25.82 -10.74
CA ILE A 390 -6.54 26.33 -9.45
C ILE A 390 -5.96 27.75 -9.60
N LEU A 391 -5.16 28.01 -10.64
CA LEU A 391 -4.64 29.36 -10.93
C LEU A 391 -5.77 30.39 -11.12
N LEU A 392 -6.84 30.02 -11.82
CA LEU A 392 -8.03 30.87 -11.98
C LEU A 392 -8.72 31.15 -10.63
N LYS A 393 -8.77 30.15 -9.73
CA LYS A 393 -9.32 30.35 -8.38
C LYS A 393 -8.48 31.33 -7.57
N TRP A 394 -7.15 31.27 -7.65
CA TRP A 394 -6.26 32.28 -7.05
C TRP A 394 -6.37 33.67 -7.68
N TYR A 395 -6.85 33.77 -8.92
CA TYR A 395 -7.14 35.05 -9.56
C TYR A 395 -8.49 35.65 -9.15
N THR A 396 -9.40 34.85 -8.60
CA THR A 396 -10.79 35.25 -8.36
C THR A 396 -10.89 36.26 -7.20
N GLU A 397 -11.74 37.27 -7.36
CA GLU A 397 -12.02 38.25 -6.31
C GLU A 397 -12.77 37.61 -5.13
N SER A 398 -12.47 38.08 -3.92
CA SER A 398 -13.10 37.62 -2.69
C SER A 398 -13.25 38.78 -1.72
N ASN A 399 -14.35 38.79 -0.96
CA ASN A 399 -14.61 39.79 0.08
C ASN A 399 -14.03 39.36 1.45
N MET A 400 -13.30 38.25 1.49
CA MET A 400 -12.60 37.77 2.66
C MET A 400 -11.56 38.78 3.18
N GLN A 401 -11.27 38.72 4.47
CA GLN A 401 -10.19 39.50 5.07
C GLN A 401 -8.87 39.28 4.30
N ASN A 402 -8.16 40.37 4.01
CA ASN A 402 -6.88 40.38 3.31
C ASN A 402 -6.87 39.71 1.91
N ALA A 403 -8.03 39.49 1.27
CA ALA A 403 -8.10 38.94 -0.08
C ALA A 403 -7.38 39.81 -1.13
N SER A 404 -7.32 41.14 -0.92
CA SER A 404 -6.55 42.06 -1.78
C SER A 404 -5.06 41.74 -1.80
N TYR A 405 -4.46 41.35 -0.66
CA TYR A 405 -3.06 40.95 -0.58
C TYR A 405 -2.78 39.65 -1.32
N VAL A 406 -3.74 38.71 -1.32
CA VAL A 406 -3.68 37.48 -2.12
C VAL A 406 -3.71 37.80 -3.61
N ARG A 407 -4.54 38.76 -4.01
CA ARG A 407 -4.68 39.24 -5.39
C ARG A 407 -3.42 39.91 -5.91
N ASP A 408 -2.84 40.77 -5.09
CA ASP A 408 -1.59 41.45 -5.36
C ASP A 408 -0.44 40.45 -5.50
N ALA A 409 -0.34 39.51 -4.55
CA ALA A 409 0.65 38.43 -4.59
C ALA A 409 0.54 37.56 -5.85
N TYR A 410 -0.68 37.28 -6.31
CA TYR A 410 -0.88 36.57 -7.58
C TYR A 410 -0.25 37.34 -8.75
N THR A 411 -0.53 38.64 -8.84
CA THR A 411 -0.04 39.50 -9.93
C THR A 411 1.49 39.56 -9.92
N ASP A 412 2.06 39.79 -8.75
CA ASP A 412 3.51 39.87 -8.57
C ASP A 412 4.18 38.52 -8.85
N ALA A 413 3.54 37.40 -8.50
CA ALA A 413 4.02 36.06 -8.84
C ALA A 413 4.03 35.81 -10.35
N VAL A 414 2.98 36.23 -11.07
CA VAL A 414 2.93 36.14 -12.54
C VAL A 414 4.06 36.94 -13.17
N ASP A 415 4.26 38.19 -12.74
CA ASP A 415 5.33 39.05 -13.25
C ASP A 415 6.71 38.47 -12.94
N PHE A 416 6.91 37.93 -11.73
CA PHE A 416 8.14 37.28 -11.33
C PHE A 416 8.46 36.04 -12.17
N VAL A 417 7.48 35.15 -12.39
CA VAL A 417 7.68 33.95 -13.23
C VAL A 417 7.96 34.33 -14.69
N ASN A 418 7.23 35.31 -15.23
CA ASN A 418 7.42 35.78 -16.60
C ASN A 418 8.79 36.44 -16.80
N LYS A 419 9.23 37.28 -15.85
CA LYS A 419 10.52 37.97 -15.89
C LYS A 419 11.71 37.01 -16.00
N TYR A 420 11.64 35.88 -15.30
CA TYR A 420 12.70 34.88 -15.30
C TYR A 420 12.42 33.68 -16.20
N SER A 421 11.40 33.74 -17.08
CA SER A 421 11.05 32.66 -18.01
C SER A 421 10.92 31.29 -17.32
N ALA A 422 10.39 31.27 -16.09
CA ALA A 422 10.30 30.08 -15.25
C ALA A 422 11.64 29.37 -14.95
N ASP A 423 12.76 30.11 -14.90
CA ASP A 423 14.07 29.60 -14.48
C ASP A 423 14.05 29.11 -13.03
N PHE A 424 14.40 27.84 -12.82
CA PHE A 424 14.29 27.20 -11.51
C PHE A 424 15.14 27.89 -10.43
N GLU A 425 16.40 28.21 -10.72
CA GLU A 425 17.32 28.80 -9.72
C GLU A 425 16.83 30.18 -9.27
N LYS A 426 16.27 30.97 -10.20
CA LYS A 426 15.65 32.26 -9.87
C LYS A 426 14.37 32.07 -9.07
N LEU A 427 13.49 31.17 -9.49
CA LEU A 427 12.22 30.93 -8.80
C LEU A 427 12.41 30.34 -7.40
N PHE A 428 13.47 29.58 -7.17
CA PHE A 428 13.81 29.02 -5.86
C PHE A 428 14.05 30.11 -4.80
N GLN A 429 14.34 31.35 -5.18
CA GLN A 429 14.41 32.48 -4.24
C GLN A 429 13.08 32.72 -3.50
N SER A 430 11.94 32.39 -4.13
CA SER A 430 10.60 32.44 -3.48
C SER A 430 10.44 31.43 -2.34
N TYR A 431 11.36 30.47 -2.22
CA TYR A 431 11.39 29.54 -1.10
C TYR A 431 11.78 30.24 0.21
N GLU A 432 12.63 31.26 0.09
CA GLU A 432 13.19 32.01 1.21
C GLU A 432 12.25 33.11 1.68
N TRP A 433 12.17 33.19 2.99
CA TRP A 433 11.24 34.04 3.69
C TRP A 433 11.54 35.53 3.48
N GLU A 434 12.80 35.91 3.64
CA GLU A 434 13.29 37.29 3.47
C GLU A 434 13.04 37.85 2.07
N PHE A 435 13.17 37.02 1.03
CA PHE A 435 12.95 37.44 -0.35
C PHE A 435 11.51 37.94 -0.58
N VAL A 436 10.52 37.16 -0.14
CA VAL A 436 9.10 37.51 -0.33
C VAL A 436 8.70 38.67 0.59
N ASP A 437 9.28 38.75 1.78
CA ASP A 437 9.03 39.86 2.70
C ASP A 437 9.54 41.18 2.10
N ASN A 438 10.70 41.18 1.44
CA ASN A 438 11.22 42.36 0.73
C ASN A 438 10.30 42.82 -0.41
N LEU A 439 9.71 41.88 -1.17
CA LEU A 439 8.73 42.22 -2.22
C LEU A 439 7.48 42.86 -1.62
N TYR A 440 6.99 42.32 -0.50
CA TYR A 440 5.87 42.90 0.23
C TYR A 440 6.19 44.33 0.70
N GLN A 441 7.35 44.55 1.32
CA GLN A 441 7.73 45.89 1.77
C GLN A 441 7.86 46.88 0.61
N GLN A 442 8.44 46.48 -0.53
CA GLN A 442 8.56 47.34 -1.72
C GLN A 442 7.20 47.76 -2.32
N ARG A 443 6.17 46.93 -2.12
CA ARG A 443 4.82 47.20 -2.64
C ARG A 443 4.03 48.14 -1.73
N TYR A 444 4.15 47.98 -0.42
CA TYR A 444 3.27 48.62 0.56
C TYR A 444 3.93 49.70 1.41
N ASN A 445 5.25 49.88 1.32
CA ASN A 445 6.00 51.03 1.86
C ASN A 445 6.61 51.84 0.73
#